data_AF-A0A554RM38-F1
#
_entry.id   AF-A0A554RM38-F1
#
_cell.length_a   1.000
_cell.length_b   1.000
_cell.length_c   1.000
_cell.angle_alpha   90.00
_cell.angle_beta   90.00
_cell.angle_gamma   90.00
#
_symmetry.space_group_name_H-M   'P 1'
#
loop_
_entity.id
_entity.type
_entity.pdbx_description
1 polymer ?
#
loop_
_entity_poly.entity_id
_entity_poly.type
_entity_poly.pdbx_seq_one_letter_code
_entity_poly.pdbx_strand_id
1 'polypeptide(L)'
;MKSTSFTIQELKKLDSLNATFTGFLKLPKWTVATGAMLISGVQPVPPAISVPDEACQLSDPISPARPSQLQSARSVMKDWSECHEDEDGCSSEVPTEEEPISFLIWCEEEYRGSLRRPVFLDHFLVLAGFENATPVQQNVVARLLELEQHAAVERNRPPLVVEAQLPHDALLRPGFFSKRMVELVEDRKIRSPIASEIAEALDRTASTGPWRPLLVWGELLEMAGSGRFPALRLKGTNTIEIPGGSKRPWEPFTLTALQQWLNRNETHLLPKAVPSDDTDRS
;
A
#
# COMPACT_ATOMS: atom_id res chain seq x y z
N MET A 1 -7.31 -0.05 -22.37
CA MET A 1 -7.87 0.49 -21.10
C MET A 1 -9.28 -0.05 -20.94
N LYS A 2 -9.53 -0.94 -19.97
CA LYS A 2 -10.89 -1.41 -19.67
C LYS A 2 -11.42 -0.56 -18.53
N SER A 3 -12.34 0.35 -18.83
CA SER A 3 -13.14 1.05 -17.83
C SER A 3 -14.03 0.01 -17.15
N THR A 4 -13.79 -0.31 -15.88
CA THR A 4 -14.69 -1.13 -15.07
C THR A 4 -15.94 -0.29 -14.78
N SER A 5 -16.99 -0.50 -15.57
CA SER A 5 -18.31 0.07 -15.30
C SER A 5 -18.90 -0.65 -14.10
N PHE A 6 -18.94 0.00 -12.93
CA PHE A 6 -19.68 -0.51 -11.78
C PHE A 6 -21.18 -0.39 -12.02
N THR A 7 -21.92 -1.42 -11.66
CA THR A 7 -23.38 -1.42 -11.65
C THR A 7 -23.90 -0.57 -10.49
N ILE A 8 -25.12 -0.04 -10.62
CA ILE A 8 -25.82 0.71 -9.54
C ILE A 8 -25.88 -0.09 -8.23
N GLN A 9 -25.95 -1.42 -8.33
CA GLN A 9 -26.00 -2.31 -7.18
C GLN A 9 -24.65 -2.40 -6.45
N GLU A 10 -23.53 -2.36 -7.18
CA GLU A 10 -22.18 -2.34 -6.60
C GLU A 10 -21.89 -1.01 -5.90
N LEU A 11 -22.36 0.10 -6.46
CA LEU A 11 -22.26 1.42 -5.83
C LEU A 11 -23.00 1.47 -4.49
N LYS A 12 -24.25 0.98 -4.44
CA LYS A 12 -25.03 0.92 -3.19
C LYS A 12 -24.36 0.05 -2.13
N LYS A 13 -23.72 -1.06 -2.53
CA LYS A 13 -22.96 -1.92 -1.60
C LYS A 13 -21.76 -1.18 -1.02
N LEU A 14 -21.04 -0.44 -1.85
CA LEU A 14 -19.89 0.36 -1.41
C LEU A 14 -20.31 1.48 -0.46
N ASP A 15 -21.41 2.18 -0.74
CA ASP A 15 -21.95 3.23 0.13
C ASP A 15 -22.36 2.66 1.50
N SER A 16 -23.04 1.51 1.51
CA SER A 16 -23.40 0.84 2.76
C SER A 16 -22.17 0.44 3.57
N LEU A 17 -21.10 -0.01 2.90
CA LEU A 17 -19.87 -0.44 3.54
C LEU A 17 -19.09 0.76 4.11
N ASN A 18 -19.03 1.87 3.36
CA ASN A 18 -18.46 3.13 3.82
C ASN A 18 -19.20 3.71 5.02
N ALA A 19 -20.54 3.67 5.00
CA ALA A 19 -21.36 4.13 6.11
C ALA A 19 -21.09 3.30 7.38
N THR A 20 -20.98 1.98 7.26
CA THR A 20 -20.62 1.09 8.37
C THR A 20 -19.25 1.46 8.94
N PHE A 21 -18.22 1.57 8.09
CA PHE A 21 -16.86 1.90 8.53
C PHE A 21 -16.77 3.26 9.21
N THR A 22 -17.39 4.27 8.61
CA THR A 22 -17.47 5.62 9.19
C THR A 22 -18.21 5.61 10.53
N GLY A 23 -19.23 4.77 10.69
CA GLY A 23 -19.93 4.58 11.96
C GLY A 23 -19.02 4.05 13.06
N PHE A 24 -18.21 3.03 12.75
CA PHE A 24 -17.26 2.45 13.71
C PHE A 24 -16.07 3.38 14.03
N LEU A 25 -15.56 4.12 13.03
CA LEU A 25 -14.49 5.11 13.24
C LEU A 25 -14.89 6.24 14.19
N LYS A 26 -16.19 6.51 14.37
CA LYS A 26 -16.70 7.54 15.29
C LYS A 26 -16.82 7.06 16.73
N LEU A 27 -16.64 5.76 17.00
CA LEU A 27 -16.70 5.25 18.36
C LEU A 27 -15.47 5.71 19.14
N PRO A 28 -15.63 6.06 20.43
CA PRO A 28 -14.49 6.40 21.28
C PRO A 28 -13.56 5.20 21.46
N LYS A 29 -14.13 3.99 21.56
CA LYS A 29 -13.43 2.71 21.62
C LYS A 29 -14.24 1.63 20.93
N TRP A 30 -13.54 0.61 20.45
CA TRP A 30 -14.13 -0.66 20.04
C TRP A 30 -13.36 -1.82 20.67
N THR A 31 -13.91 -3.02 20.59
CA THR A 31 -13.12 -4.21 20.94
C THR A 31 -12.13 -4.52 19.82
N VAL A 32 -10.97 -5.06 20.18
CA VAL A 32 -9.96 -5.51 19.20
C VAL A 32 -10.54 -6.54 18.23
N ALA A 33 -11.42 -7.43 18.72
CA ALA A 33 -12.14 -8.37 17.87
C ALA A 33 -13.04 -7.67 16.84
N THR A 34 -13.72 -6.57 17.23
CA THR A 34 -14.52 -5.77 16.29
C THR A 34 -13.64 -5.16 15.21
N GLY A 35 -12.50 -4.56 15.57
CA GLY A 35 -11.52 -4.02 14.63
C GLY A 35 -10.99 -5.08 13.65
N ALA A 36 -10.57 -6.24 14.18
CA ALA A 36 -10.09 -7.38 13.40
C ALA A 36 -11.14 -7.91 12.40
N MET A 37 -12.39 -8.05 12.84
CA MET A 37 -13.50 -8.47 11.97
C MET A 37 -13.72 -7.49 10.82
N LEU A 38 -13.77 -6.19 11.12
CA LEU A 38 -14.01 -5.13 10.14
C LEU A 38 -12.95 -5.12 9.03
N ILE A 39 -11.65 -5.13 9.39
CA ILE A 39 -10.55 -5.08 8.41
C ILE A 39 -10.41 -6.40 7.63
N SER A 40 -10.89 -7.52 8.17
CA SER A 40 -10.91 -8.82 7.49
C SER A 40 -12.20 -9.08 6.70
N GLY A 41 -13.17 -8.16 6.73
CA GLY A 41 -14.41 -8.25 5.95
C GLY A 41 -15.49 -9.15 6.56
N VAL A 42 -15.44 -9.31 7.88
CA VAL A 42 -16.43 -10.03 8.67
C VAL A 42 -17.34 -9.00 9.34
N GLN A 43 -18.64 -9.24 9.32
CA GLN A 43 -19.63 -8.38 9.97
C GLN A 43 -19.49 -8.48 11.49
N PRO A 44 -19.12 -7.40 12.21
CA PRO A 44 -19.07 -7.42 13.65
C PRO A 44 -20.48 -7.52 14.26
N VAL A 45 -20.58 -8.22 15.39
CA VAL A 45 -21.76 -8.25 16.27
C VAL A 45 -21.33 -7.66 17.62
N PRO A 46 -21.49 -6.35 17.83
CA PRO A 46 -21.07 -5.70 19.08
C PRO A 46 -21.92 -6.16 20.28
N PRO A 47 -21.33 -6.34 21.48
CA PRO A 47 -19.91 -6.33 21.78
C PRO A 47 -19.25 -7.69 21.45
N ALA A 48 -18.38 -7.72 20.44
CA ALA A 48 -17.65 -8.94 20.08
C ALA A 48 -16.35 -9.01 20.90
N ILE A 49 -16.18 -10.03 21.73
CA ILE A 49 -14.91 -10.28 22.45
C ILE A 49 -14.01 -11.27 21.70
N SER A 50 -14.54 -11.97 20.70
CA SER A 50 -13.85 -12.93 19.85
C SER A 50 -14.52 -13.00 18.49
N VAL A 51 -13.83 -13.62 17.52
CA VAL A 51 -14.39 -13.88 16.18
C VAL A 51 -15.29 -15.13 16.25
N PRO A 52 -16.60 -15.01 16.01
CA PRO A 52 -17.50 -16.16 16.04
C PRO A 52 -17.25 -17.11 14.85
N ASP A 53 -17.48 -18.41 15.08
CA ASP A 53 -17.32 -19.43 14.02
C ASP A 53 -18.34 -19.26 12.89
N GLU A 54 -19.53 -18.78 13.22
CA GLU A 54 -20.66 -18.59 12.30
C GLU A 54 -20.91 -17.09 12.02
N ALA A 55 -19.86 -16.36 11.63
CA ALA A 55 -20.00 -14.95 11.27
C ALA A 55 -20.53 -14.74 9.84
N CYS A 56 -21.05 -13.55 9.55
CA CYS A 56 -21.48 -13.15 8.21
C CYS A 56 -20.44 -12.25 7.51
N GLN A 57 -20.53 -12.14 6.19
CA GLN A 57 -19.68 -11.23 5.42
C GLN A 57 -20.10 -9.79 5.67
N LEU A 58 -19.12 -8.89 5.77
CA LEU A 58 -19.38 -7.46 5.91
C LEU A 58 -20.04 -6.87 4.64
N SER A 59 -19.61 -7.31 3.46
CA SER A 59 -20.13 -6.83 2.17
C SER A 59 -21.49 -7.43 1.79
N ASP A 60 -21.89 -8.51 2.46
CA ASP A 60 -23.17 -9.17 2.33
C ASP A 60 -23.56 -9.83 3.67
N PRO A 61 -24.22 -9.08 4.57
CA PRO A 61 -24.54 -9.54 5.93
C PRO A 61 -25.46 -10.76 6.02
N ILE A 62 -26.02 -11.23 4.90
CA ILE A 62 -26.85 -12.44 4.85
C ILE A 62 -26.00 -13.67 4.52
N SER A 63 -24.87 -13.46 3.84
CA SER A 63 -23.97 -14.54 3.45
C SER A 63 -23.00 -14.91 4.57
N PRO A 64 -22.72 -16.21 4.80
CA PRO A 64 -21.73 -16.64 5.78
C PRO A 64 -20.33 -16.15 5.36
N ALA A 65 -19.52 -15.78 6.36
CA ALA A 65 -18.14 -15.36 6.18
C ALA A 65 -17.30 -16.48 5.57
N ARG A 66 -16.38 -16.13 4.67
CA ARG A 66 -15.48 -17.10 4.06
C ARG A 66 -14.47 -17.59 5.12
N PRO A 67 -14.00 -18.84 5.05
CA PRO A 67 -12.98 -19.35 5.96
C PRO A 67 -11.72 -18.49 6.01
N SER A 68 -11.31 -17.90 4.88
CA SER A 68 -10.16 -16.99 4.80
C SER A 68 -10.38 -15.66 5.53
N GLN A 69 -11.61 -15.14 5.59
CA GLN A 69 -11.94 -13.92 6.32
C GLN A 69 -11.92 -14.17 7.83
N LEU A 70 -12.52 -15.29 8.27
CA LEU A 70 -12.48 -15.72 9.66
C LEU A 70 -11.05 -16.01 10.12
N GLN A 71 -10.26 -16.68 9.29
CA GLN A 71 -8.84 -16.94 9.57
C GLN A 71 -8.05 -15.65 9.65
N SER A 72 -8.25 -14.70 8.72
CA SER A 72 -7.59 -13.39 8.76
C SER A 72 -7.93 -12.63 10.05
N ALA A 73 -9.22 -12.59 10.45
CA ALA A 73 -9.63 -11.89 11.67
C ALA A 73 -9.00 -12.52 12.93
N ARG A 74 -8.97 -13.86 13.01
CA ARG A 74 -8.32 -14.57 14.12
C ARG A 74 -6.80 -14.37 14.13
N SER A 75 -6.17 -14.32 12.96
CA SER A 75 -4.74 -13.99 12.85
C SER A 75 -4.44 -12.59 13.37
N VAL A 76 -5.26 -11.60 13.02
CA VAL A 76 -5.10 -10.22 13.55
C VAL A 76 -5.19 -10.17 15.06
N MET A 77 -6.19 -10.85 15.66
CA MET A 77 -6.30 -10.92 17.12
C MET A 77 -5.09 -11.59 17.77
N LYS A 78 -4.55 -12.62 17.12
CA LYS A 78 -3.37 -13.33 17.61
C LYS A 78 -2.12 -12.44 17.53
N ASP A 79 -1.91 -11.77 16.40
CA ASP A 79 -0.78 -10.86 16.21
C ASP A 79 -0.84 -9.69 17.22
N TRP A 80 -2.06 -9.21 17.54
CA TRP A 80 -2.29 -8.22 18.61
C TRP A 80 -1.92 -8.74 20.00
N SER A 81 -2.27 -9.98 20.33
CA SER A 81 -1.86 -10.55 21.63
C SER A 81 -0.34 -10.72 21.70
N GLU A 82 0.30 -11.21 20.63
CA GLU A 82 1.75 -11.45 20.59
C GLU A 82 2.55 -10.15 20.69
N CYS A 83 2.06 -9.02 20.16
CA CYS A 83 2.76 -7.74 20.29
C CYS A 83 2.70 -7.11 21.70
N HIS A 84 1.83 -7.63 22.57
CA HIS A 84 1.67 -7.19 23.97
C HIS A 84 2.21 -8.20 24.99
N GLU A 85 2.83 -9.29 24.54
CA GLU A 85 3.58 -10.20 25.39
C GLU A 85 4.99 -9.60 25.64
N ASP A 86 5.33 -9.31 26.90
CA ASP A 86 6.68 -8.84 27.26
C ASP A 86 7.72 -9.96 27.07
N GLU A 87 8.99 -9.59 26.76
CA GLU A 87 10.11 -10.54 26.56
C GLU A 87 10.35 -11.49 27.77
N ASP A 88 9.83 -11.15 28.94
CA ASP A 88 9.96 -11.93 30.19
C ASP A 88 8.82 -12.92 30.45
N GLY A 89 7.82 -13.03 29.56
CA GLY A 89 6.68 -13.94 29.73
C GLY A 89 5.75 -13.58 30.89
N CYS A 90 5.91 -12.40 31.49
CA CYS A 90 4.87 -11.80 32.32
C CYS A 90 3.80 -11.24 31.38
N SER A 91 2.57 -11.73 31.51
CA SER A 91 1.44 -11.23 30.74
C SER A 91 1.19 -9.78 31.12
N SER A 92 1.66 -8.83 30.31
CA SER A 92 1.01 -7.53 30.26
C SER A 92 -0.46 -7.79 29.90
N GLU A 93 -1.39 -7.12 30.57
CA GLU A 93 -2.82 -7.32 30.32
C GLU A 93 -3.13 -6.85 28.89
N VAL A 94 -3.27 -7.79 27.95
CA VAL A 94 -3.52 -7.50 26.54
C VAL A 94 -4.78 -6.65 26.42
N PRO A 95 -4.70 -5.42 25.87
CA PRO A 95 -5.88 -4.57 25.74
C PRO A 95 -6.96 -5.25 24.91
N THR A 96 -8.18 -5.33 25.47
CA THR A 96 -9.34 -5.92 24.78
C THR A 96 -10.17 -4.87 24.05
N GLU A 97 -10.03 -3.60 24.45
CA GLU A 97 -10.63 -2.42 23.83
C GLU A 97 -9.55 -1.41 23.47
N GLU A 98 -9.72 -0.76 22.32
CA GLU A 98 -8.76 0.22 21.79
C GLU A 98 -9.50 1.33 21.04
N GLU A 99 -8.89 2.51 20.97
CA GLU A 99 -9.36 3.57 20.09
C GLU A 99 -9.21 3.16 18.62
N PRO A 100 -10.20 3.42 17.75
CA PRO A 100 -10.15 2.99 16.36
C PRO A 100 -8.89 3.44 15.61
N ILE A 101 -8.46 4.69 15.84
CA ILE A 101 -7.28 5.25 15.18
C ILE A 101 -6.00 4.58 15.68
N SER A 102 -5.85 4.36 16.99
CA SER A 102 -4.70 3.68 17.59
C SER A 102 -4.56 2.25 17.06
N PHE A 103 -5.67 1.51 17.00
CA PHE A 103 -5.69 0.17 16.42
C PHE A 103 -5.29 0.17 14.94
N LEU A 104 -5.75 1.15 14.16
CA LEU A 104 -5.40 1.27 12.74
C LEU A 104 -3.94 1.66 12.51
N ILE A 105 -3.36 2.49 13.38
CA ILE A 105 -1.92 2.79 13.37
C ILE A 105 -1.12 1.50 13.58
N TRP A 106 -1.46 0.72 14.61
CA TRP A 106 -0.81 -0.57 14.86
C TRP A 106 -0.97 -1.51 13.66
N CYS A 107 -2.19 -1.64 13.09
CA CYS A 107 -2.42 -2.47 11.91
C CYS A 107 -1.57 -2.02 10.72
N GLU A 108 -1.46 -0.71 10.52
CA GLU A 108 -0.66 -0.16 9.45
C GLU A 108 0.83 -0.45 9.67
N GLU A 109 1.34 -0.39 10.91
CA GLU A 109 2.72 -0.74 11.24
C GLU A 109 3.01 -2.23 11.07
N GLU A 110 2.15 -3.10 11.62
CA GLU A 110 2.31 -4.55 11.61
C GLU A 110 2.15 -5.15 10.20
N TYR A 111 1.12 -4.71 9.47
CA TYR A 111 0.80 -5.26 8.15
C TYR A 111 1.39 -4.45 7.01
N ARG A 112 2.26 -3.47 7.26
CA ARG A 112 2.92 -2.68 6.19
C ARG A 112 3.69 -3.61 5.27
N GLY A 113 3.21 -3.78 4.04
CA GLY A 113 3.87 -4.66 3.06
C GLY A 113 3.76 -6.16 3.37
N SER A 114 2.94 -6.57 4.34
CA SER A 114 2.69 -7.98 4.65
C SER A 114 1.85 -8.66 3.58
N LEU A 115 2.21 -9.88 3.18
CA LEU A 115 1.38 -10.72 2.31
C LEU A 115 0.08 -11.19 2.99
N ARG A 116 -0.04 -11.02 4.31
CA ARG A 116 -1.22 -11.37 5.11
C ARG A 116 -2.11 -10.17 5.41
N ARG A 117 -1.91 -9.05 4.71
CA ARG A 117 -2.65 -7.81 4.94
C ARG A 117 -4.17 -8.04 4.82
N PRO A 118 -4.97 -7.64 5.83
CA PRO A 118 -6.42 -7.81 5.80
C PRO A 118 -7.07 -7.07 4.63
N VAL A 119 -8.11 -7.70 4.05
CA VAL A 119 -8.70 -7.29 2.76
C VAL A 119 -9.27 -5.87 2.73
N PHE A 120 -9.77 -5.37 3.86
CA PHE A 120 -10.34 -4.02 3.98
C PHE A 120 -9.45 -3.04 4.74
N LEU A 121 -8.25 -3.44 5.19
CA LEU A 121 -7.38 -2.55 5.97
C LEU A 121 -7.06 -1.25 5.21
N ASP A 122 -6.67 -1.34 3.94
CA ASP A 122 -6.36 -0.16 3.12
C ASP A 122 -7.56 0.77 2.96
N HIS A 123 -8.74 0.18 2.75
CA HIS A 123 -9.98 0.94 2.62
C HIS A 123 -10.34 1.66 3.93
N PHE A 124 -10.10 1.01 5.07
CA PHE A 124 -10.29 1.59 6.39
C PHE A 124 -9.32 2.75 6.68
N LEU A 125 -8.05 2.60 6.30
CA LEU A 125 -7.03 3.63 6.46
C LEU A 125 -7.32 4.87 5.60
N VAL A 126 -7.79 4.68 4.36
CA VAL A 126 -8.21 5.78 3.49
C VAL A 126 -9.38 6.55 4.12
N LEU A 127 -10.40 5.85 4.62
CA LEU A 127 -11.54 6.50 5.29
C LEU A 127 -11.16 7.20 6.59
N ALA A 128 -10.15 6.69 7.30
CA ALA A 128 -9.62 7.32 8.50
C ALA A 128 -8.67 8.50 8.22
N GLY A 129 -8.39 8.81 6.93
CA GLY A 129 -7.61 9.98 6.54
C GLY A 129 -6.09 9.77 6.49
N PHE A 130 -5.62 8.54 6.39
CA PHE A 130 -4.18 8.25 6.28
C PHE A 130 -3.67 8.52 4.85
N GLU A 131 -2.91 9.60 4.67
CA GLU A 131 -2.42 10.11 3.37
C GLU A 131 -1.45 9.16 2.62
N ASN A 132 -0.88 8.16 3.31
CA ASN A 132 0.06 7.16 2.75
C ASN A 132 -0.56 5.78 2.49
N ALA A 133 -1.87 5.60 2.70
CA ALA A 133 -2.55 4.36 2.35
C ALA A 133 -2.54 4.21 0.81
N THR A 134 -2.13 3.05 0.31
CA THR A 134 -2.10 2.79 -1.14
C THR A 134 -3.44 3.18 -1.78
N PRO A 135 -3.45 3.98 -2.87
CA PRO A 135 -4.68 4.45 -3.46
C PRO A 135 -5.45 3.26 -4.05
N VAL A 136 -6.49 2.81 -3.35
CA VAL A 136 -7.57 2.06 -3.97
C VAL A 136 -8.32 3.06 -4.86
N GLN A 137 -8.50 2.71 -6.13
CA GLN A 137 -9.12 3.52 -7.19
C GLN A 137 -10.10 4.57 -6.66
N GLN A 138 -9.62 5.81 -6.51
CA GLN A 138 -10.35 7.02 -6.13
C GLN A 138 -11.40 7.46 -7.18
N ASN A 139 -11.98 6.53 -7.94
CA ASN A 139 -12.74 6.87 -9.14
C ASN A 139 -14.26 6.70 -9.01
N VAL A 140 -14.79 6.76 -7.78
CA VAL A 140 -16.24 6.63 -7.57
C VAL A 140 -16.78 7.78 -6.72
N VAL A 141 -16.18 8.06 -5.56
CA VAL A 141 -16.62 9.17 -4.70
C VAL A 141 -16.21 10.52 -5.28
N ALA A 142 -14.99 10.65 -5.82
CA ALA A 142 -14.57 11.85 -6.54
C ALA A 142 -15.39 12.05 -7.83
N ARG A 143 -15.75 10.97 -8.54
CA ARG A 143 -16.59 11.02 -9.75
C ARG A 143 -18.06 11.39 -9.50
N LEU A 144 -18.63 10.99 -8.36
CA LEU A 144 -19.99 11.37 -7.95
C LEU A 144 -20.06 12.84 -7.54
N LEU A 145 -19.04 13.32 -6.80
CA LEU A 145 -18.90 14.73 -6.46
C LEU A 145 -18.60 15.58 -7.70
N GLU A 146 -17.76 15.09 -8.62
CA GLU A 146 -17.48 15.74 -9.91
C GLU A 146 -18.69 15.74 -10.85
N LEU A 147 -19.56 14.72 -10.86
CA LEU A 147 -20.78 14.69 -11.68
C LEU A 147 -21.87 15.63 -11.15
N GLU A 148 -22.03 15.76 -9.83
CA GLU A 148 -22.90 16.77 -9.23
C GLU A 148 -22.38 18.19 -9.45
N GLN A 149 -21.05 18.37 -9.40
CA GLN A 149 -20.42 19.68 -9.66
C GLN A 149 -20.36 20.03 -11.16
N HIS A 150 -20.12 19.08 -12.07
CA HIS A 150 -20.16 19.29 -13.53
C HIS A 150 -21.56 19.62 -14.02
N ALA A 151 -22.63 19.00 -13.49
CA ALA A 151 -24.00 19.35 -13.88
C ALA A 151 -24.39 20.79 -13.51
N ALA A 152 -23.75 21.36 -12.47
CA ALA A 152 -23.94 22.74 -12.03
C ALA A 152 -23.01 23.73 -12.76
N VAL A 153 -21.78 23.32 -13.10
CA VAL A 153 -20.74 24.18 -13.69
C VAL A 153 -20.78 24.19 -15.22
N GLU A 154 -21.18 23.10 -15.89
CA GLU A 154 -21.31 23.05 -17.37
C GLU A 154 -22.40 23.96 -17.95
N ARG A 155 -23.23 24.56 -17.09
CA ARG A 155 -24.17 25.59 -17.55
C ARG A 155 -23.51 26.94 -17.82
N ASN A 156 -22.28 27.21 -17.36
CA ASN A 156 -21.77 28.59 -17.30
C ASN A 156 -20.22 28.81 -17.33
N ARG A 157 -19.37 28.03 -18.04
CA ARG A 157 -17.98 28.52 -18.26
C ARG A 157 -17.20 27.94 -19.46
N PRO A 158 -16.47 28.78 -20.23
CA PRO A 158 -15.55 28.33 -21.29
C PRO A 158 -14.12 28.02 -20.75
N PRO A 159 -13.28 27.29 -21.50
CA PRO A 159 -12.08 26.62 -20.97
C PRO A 159 -10.79 27.44 -21.12
N LEU A 160 -9.81 27.16 -20.25
CA LEU A 160 -8.41 27.49 -20.45
C LEU A 160 -7.53 26.32 -19.97
N VAL A 161 -6.62 25.92 -20.86
CA VAL A 161 -5.67 24.80 -20.79
C VAL A 161 -4.37 25.28 -20.14
N VAL A 162 -3.78 24.49 -19.22
CA VAL A 162 -2.32 24.43 -19.01
C VAL A 162 -1.92 23.03 -18.54
N GLU A 163 -1.14 22.31 -19.35
CA GLU A 163 -0.31 21.16 -18.95
C GLU A 163 1.06 21.67 -18.49
N ALA A 164 1.61 21.15 -17.38
CA ALA A 164 2.97 21.41 -16.93
C ALA A 164 3.82 20.12 -16.99
N GLN A 165 4.95 20.18 -17.69
CA GLN A 165 5.92 19.09 -17.87
C GLN A 165 7.05 19.14 -16.82
N LEU A 166 7.51 17.97 -16.34
CA LEU A 166 8.63 17.80 -15.40
C LEU A 166 10.02 17.94 -16.08
N PRO A 167 11.08 18.40 -15.37
CA PRO A 167 12.40 18.63 -15.97
C PRO A 167 13.18 17.31 -16.14
N HIS A 168 13.52 16.95 -17.38
CA HIS A 168 14.25 15.72 -17.74
C HIS A 168 15.78 15.76 -17.50
N ASP A 169 16.37 16.92 -17.23
CA ASP A 169 17.84 17.08 -17.28
C ASP A 169 18.59 16.53 -16.05
N ALA A 170 17.92 16.31 -14.92
CA ALA A 170 18.57 15.83 -13.70
C ALA A 170 18.80 14.31 -13.67
N LEU A 171 17.99 13.53 -14.41
CA LEU A 171 17.97 12.06 -14.36
C LEU A 171 19.01 11.39 -15.28
N LEU A 172 19.73 12.16 -16.10
CA LEU A 172 20.65 11.63 -17.12
C LEU A 172 22.11 11.49 -16.65
N ARG A 173 22.43 11.83 -15.39
CA ARG A 173 23.80 11.69 -14.87
C ARG A 173 24.08 10.21 -14.53
N PRO A 174 25.13 9.59 -15.08
CA PRO A 174 25.51 8.22 -14.71
C PRO A 174 25.73 8.09 -13.20
N GLY A 175 25.13 7.07 -12.59
CA GLY A 175 25.26 6.81 -11.15
C GLY A 175 24.36 7.68 -10.27
N PHE A 176 23.38 8.39 -10.84
CA PHE A 176 22.43 9.20 -10.07
C PHE A 176 21.66 8.33 -9.07
N PHE A 177 21.07 7.22 -9.53
CA PHE A 177 20.26 6.36 -8.67
C PHE A 177 21.13 5.64 -7.64
N SER A 178 22.32 5.19 -8.01
CA SER A 178 23.28 4.55 -7.09
C SER A 178 23.67 5.46 -5.92
N LYS A 179 24.02 6.72 -6.21
CA LYS A 179 24.35 7.71 -5.16
C LYS A 179 23.15 8.00 -4.27
N ARG A 180 21.98 8.21 -4.89
CA ARG A 180 20.75 8.48 -4.17
C ARG A 180 20.33 7.30 -3.28
N MET A 181 20.53 6.07 -3.74
CA MET A 181 20.21 4.86 -2.99
C MET A 181 21.04 4.74 -1.72
N VAL A 182 22.34 5.06 -1.79
CA VAL A 182 23.23 5.04 -0.61
C VAL A 182 22.70 5.98 0.46
N GLU A 183 22.39 7.23 0.11
CA GLU A 183 21.80 8.20 1.05
C GLU A 183 20.49 7.68 1.66
N LEU A 184 19.61 7.10 0.85
CA LEU A 184 18.30 6.62 1.31
C LEU A 184 18.39 5.38 2.20
N VAL A 185 19.38 4.52 1.98
CA VAL A 185 19.65 3.35 2.83
C VAL A 185 20.29 3.79 4.15
N GLU A 186 21.25 4.73 4.13
CA GLU A 186 21.86 5.30 5.33
C GLU A 186 20.82 6.02 6.21
N ASP A 187 19.93 6.80 5.59
CA ASP A 187 18.81 7.48 6.25
C ASP A 187 17.70 6.53 6.71
N ARG A 188 17.83 5.21 6.46
CA ARG A 188 16.82 4.17 6.73
C ARG A 188 15.47 4.42 6.05
N LYS A 189 15.41 5.25 5.01
CA LYS A 189 14.21 5.51 4.18
C LYS A 189 13.92 4.36 3.24
N ILE A 190 14.95 3.66 2.78
CA ILE A 190 14.84 2.44 2.00
C ILE A 190 15.50 1.30 2.77
N ARG A 191 14.73 0.22 3.00
CA ARG A 191 15.26 -1.05 3.51
C ARG A 191 14.97 -2.13 2.49
N SER A 192 15.98 -2.45 1.67
CA SER A 192 15.92 -3.55 0.71
C SER A 192 17.29 -4.23 0.64
N PRO A 193 17.34 -5.57 0.71
CA PRO A 193 18.58 -6.33 0.62
C PRO A 193 19.22 -6.25 -0.78
N ILE A 194 18.47 -5.78 -1.78
CA ILE A 194 18.92 -5.60 -3.16
C ILE A 194 18.82 -4.13 -3.62
N ALA A 195 18.84 -3.18 -2.67
CA ALA A 195 18.70 -1.76 -2.97
C ALA A 195 19.77 -1.28 -3.97
N SER A 196 21.01 -1.69 -3.76
CA SER A 196 22.16 -1.35 -4.60
C SER A 196 21.99 -1.88 -6.03
N GLU A 197 21.52 -3.12 -6.18
CA GLU A 197 21.29 -3.75 -7.48
C GLU A 197 20.15 -3.10 -8.25
N ILE A 198 19.06 -2.71 -7.55
CA ILE A 198 17.97 -1.96 -8.17
C ILE A 198 18.47 -0.58 -8.64
N ALA A 199 19.31 0.08 -7.84
CA ALA A 199 19.88 1.38 -8.21
C ALA A 199 20.78 1.29 -9.44
N GLU A 200 21.61 0.24 -9.53
CA GLU A 200 22.45 0.01 -10.69
C GLU A 200 21.63 -0.31 -11.96
N ALA A 201 20.57 -1.13 -11.83
CA ALA A 201 19.65 -1.39 -12.94
C ALA A 201 18.90 -0.13 -13.41
N LEU A 202 18.54 0.76 -12.48
CA LEU A 202 17.96 2.07 -12.80
C LEU A 202 18.95 2.98 -13.54
N ASP A 203 20.21 3.01 -13.10
CA ASP A 203 21.25 3.81 -13.77
C ASP A 203 21.55 3.30 -15.19
N ARG A 204 21.54 1.98 -15.41
CA ARG A 204 21.73 1.37 -16.75
C ARG A 204 20.57 1.66 -17.70
N THR A 205 19.34 1.76 -17.18
CA THR A 205 18.14 2.01 -17.98
C THR A 205 17.80 3.49 -18.13
N ALA A 206 18.45 4.39 -17.38
CA ALA A 206 18.18 5.82 -17.36
C ALA A 206 18.21 6.49 -18.75
N SER A 207 19.08 6.04 -19.65
CA SER A 207 19.22 6.58 -21.01
C SER A 207 18.08 6.18 -21.97
N THR A 208 17.32 5.14 -21.66
CA THR A 208 16.22 4.61 -22.50
C THR A 208 14.82 4.97 -21.97
N GLY A 209 14.78 5.74 -20.89
CA GLY A 209 13.58 6.11 -20.16
C GLY A 209 13.71 5.67 -18.70
N PRO A 210 14.02 6.59 -17.77
CA PRO A 210 14.05 6.25 -16.35
C PRO A 210 12.68 5.72 -15.94
N TRP A 211 12.65 4.81 -14.97
CA TRP A 211 11.40 4.35 -14.36
C TRP A 211 10.50 3.43 -15.20
N ARG A 212 11.08 2.56 -16.03
CA ARG A 212 10.33 1.49 -16.73
C ARG A 212 10.55 0.14 -16.03
N PRO A 213 9.60 -0.37 -15.21
CA PRO A 213 9.79 -1.60 -14.44
C PRO A 213 10.21 -2.81 -15.28
N LEU A 214 9.70 -2.92 -16.51
CA LEU A 214 10.08 -3.99 -17.43
C LEU A 214 11.55 -3.94 -17.87
N LEU A 215 12.10 -2.74 -18.11
CA LEU A 215 13.50 -2.58 -18.50
C LEU A 215 14.42 -2.83 -17.30
N VAL A 216 14.06 -2.26 -16.15
CA VAL A 216 14.80 -2.48 -14.89
C VAL A 216 14.78 -3.96 -14.51
N TRP A 217 13.67 -4.66 -14.73
CA TRP A 217 13.58 -6.11 -14.52
C TRP A 217 14.45 -6.91 -15.45
N GLY A 218 14.50 -6.54 -16.75
CA GLY A 218 15.41 -7.16 -17.71
C GLY A 218 16.87 -7.08 -17.26
N GLU A 219 17.30 -5.88 -16.84
CA GLU A 219 18.66 -5.69 -16.30
C GLU A 219 18.91 -6.51 -15.04
N LEU A 220 17.95 -6.58 -14.11
CA LEU A 220 18.11 -7.40 -12.91
C LEU A 220 18.23 -8.90 -13.22
N LEU A 221 17.53 -9.40 -14.23
CA LEU A 221 17.68 -10.79 -14.69
C LEU A 221 19.08 -11.03 -15.29
N GLU A 222 19.58 -10.10 -16.09
CA GLU A 222 20.94 -10.18 -16.65
C GLU A 222 22.00 -10.11 -15.54
N MET A 223 21.85 -9.21 -14.57
CA MET A 223 22.70 -9.08 -13.39
C MET A 223 22.69 -10.37 -12.55
N ALA A 224 21.52 -10.97 -12.32
CA ALA A 224 21.39 -12.26 -11.63
C ALA A 224 22.07 -13.40 -12.40
N GLY A 225 22.02 -13.38 -13.74
CA GLY A 225 22.67 -14.36 -14.61
C GLY A 225 24.19 -14.19 -14.72
N SER A 226 24.72 -12.99 -14.45
CA SER A 226 26.16 -12.71 -14.60
C SER A 226 27.01 -13.23 -13.44
N GLY A 227 26.39 -13.62 -12.32
CA GLY A 227 27.07 -14.10 -11.11
C GLY A 227 27.92 -13.05 -10.38
N ARG A 228 27.86 -11.77 -10.80
CA ARG A 228 28.62 -10.66 -10.19
C ARG A 228 27.90 -10.00 -9.02
N PHE A 229 26.61 -10.31 -8.86
CA PHE A 229 25.73 -9.72 -7.87
C PHE A 229 25.30 -10.78 -6.87
N PRO A 230 25.99 -10.90 -5.72
CA PRO A 230 25.79 -12.01 -4.79
C PRO A 230 24.42 -11.98 -4.12
N ALA A 231 23.72 -10.83 -4.11
CA ALA A 231 22.37 -10.69 -3.59
C ALA A 231 21.27 -11.07 -4.60
N LEU A 232 21.62 -11.45 -5.83
CA LEU A 232 20.69 -11.90 -6.86
C LEU A 232 21.00 -13.34 -7.27
N ARG A 233 20.00 -14.21 -7.24
CA ARG A 233 20.10 -15.57 -7.77
C ARG A 233 19.03 -15.83 -8.80
N LEU A 234 19.40 -16.22 -10.00
CA LEU A 234 18.41 -16.59 -11.00
C LEU A 234 17.77 -17.94 -10.65
N LYS A 235 16.44 -18.01 -10.56
CA LYS A 235 15.69 -19.25 -10.37
C LYS A 235 14.66 -19.42 -11.48
N GLY A 236 15.00 -20.23 -12.47
CA GLY A 236 14.19 -20.39 -13.67
C GLY A 236 14.37 -19.25 -14.66
N THR A 237 13.38 -19.02 -15.53
CA THR A 237 13.50 -18.10 -16.67
C THR A 237 13.07 -16.66 -16.37
N ASN A 238 12.32 -16.41 -15.30
CA ASN A 238 11.75 -15.09 -15.02
C ASN A 238 11.54 -14.81 -13.52
N THR A 239 12.33 -15.44 -12.65
CA THR A 239 12.26 -15.23 -11.21
C THR A 239 13.68 -15.10 -10.68
N ILE A 240 13.88 -14.11 -9.82
CA ILE A 240 15.14 -13.91 -9.09
C ILE A 240 14.87 -14.28 -7.63
N GLU A 241 15.81 -14.91 -6.95
CA GLU A 241 15.80 -15.05 -5.51
C GLU A 241 16.72 -13.99 -4.89
N ILE A 242 16.26 -13.40 -3.81
CA ILE A 242 16.97 -12.36 -3.05
C ILE A 242 17.07 -12.78 -1.58
N PRO A 243 18.03 -12.25 -0.81
CA PRO A 243 18.12 -12.54 0.63
C PRO A 243 16.80 -12.15 1.32
N GLY A 244 16.16 -13.12 1.97
CA GLY A 244 15.04 -12.84 2.88
C GLY A 244 15.55 -12.31 4.22
N GLY A 245 14.67 -11.74 5.04
CA GLY A 245 15.03 -11.29 6.39
C GLY A 245 15.66 -12.41 7.25
N SER A 246 16.08 -12.08 8.47
CA SER A 246 16.87 -12.94 9.37
C SER A 246 16.33 -14.36 9.64
N LYS A 247 15.09 -14.69 9.23
CA LYS A 247 14.45 -16.00 9.38
C LYS A 247 14.24 -16.80 8.07
N ARG A 248 14.59 -16.29 6.88
CA ARG A 248 14.51 -17.03 5.60
C ARG A 248 15.69 -16.73 4.67
N PRO A 249 16.43 -17.73 4.17
CA PRO A 249 17.70 -17.47 3.49
C PRO A 249 17.55 -16.87 2.07
N TRP A 250 16.51 -17.24 1.32
CA TRP A 250 16.27 -16.78 -0.05
C TRP A 250 14.78 -16.73 -0.36
N GLU A 251 14.32 -15.63 -0.95
CA GLU A 251 12.90 -15.39 -1.26
C GLU A 251 12.71 -15.02 -2.73
N PRO A 252 11.61 -15.46 -3.37
CA PRO A 252 11.33 -15.14 -4.76
C PRO A 252 10.96 -13.65 -4.91
N PHE A 253 11.73 -12.97 -5.76
CA PHE A 253 11.49 -11.63 -6.24
C PHE A 253 11.01 -11.70 -7.69
N THR A 254 9.98 -10.94 -8.00
CA THR A 254 9.29 -10.97 -9.31
C THR A 254 9.20 -9.56 -9.90
N LEU A 255 8.93 -9.46 -11.20
CA LEU A 255 8.62 -8.19 -11.87
C LEU A 255 7.54 -7.39 -11.12
N THR A 256 6.50 -8.06 -10.65
CA THR A 256 5.42 -7.43 -9.88
C THR A 256 5.95 -6.84 -8.57
N ALA A 257 6.84 -7.55 -7.88
CA ALA A 257 7.48 -7.06 -6.66
C ALA A 257 8.39 -5.86 -6.94
N LEU A 258 9.16 -5.88 -8.04
CA LEU A 258 9.96 -4.73 -8.48
C LEU A 258 9.09 -3.52 -8.81
N GLN A 259 7.99 -3.71 -9.55
CA GLN A 259 7.10 -2.62 -9.92
C GLN A 259 6.47 -1.97 -8.69
N GLN A 260 6.03 -2.78 -7.72
CA GLN A 260 5.55 -2.28 -6.44
C GLN A 260 6.66 -1.53 -5.68
N TRP A 261 7.88 -2.07 -5.67
CA TRP A 261 9.02 -1.44 -5.02
C TRP A 261 9.37 -0.08 -5.64
N LEU A 262 9.40 0.01 -6.97
CA LEU A 262 9.66 1.27 -7.67
C LEU A 262 8.59 2.29 -7.32
N ASN A 263 7.31 2.00 -7.57
CA ASN A 263 6.20 2.91 -7.29
C ASN A 263 6.20 3.43 -5.83
N ARG A 264 6.54 2.57 -4.86
CA ARG A 264 6.65 2.96 -3.43
C ARG A 264 7.76 3.97 -3.15
N ASN A 265 8.86 3.91 -3.92
CA ASN A 265 10.05 4.72 -3.70
C ASN A 265 10.20 5.87 -4.70
N GLU A 266 9.18 6.13 -5.53
CA GLU A 266 9.19 7.16 -6.58
C GLU A 266 9.55 8.54 -6.06
N THR A 267 8.87 8.95 -5.00
CA THR A 267 9.04 10.27 -4.37
C THR A 267 10.40 10.45 -3.70
N HIS A 268 11.08 9.36 -3.37
CA HIS A 268 12.41 9.38 -2.75
C HIS A 268 13.54 9.34 -3.79
N LEU A 269 13.34 8.58 -4.85
CA LEU A 269 14.31 8.31 -5.90
C LEU A 269 14.29 9.38 -7.01
N LEU A 270 13.15 10.02 -7.27
CA LEU A 270 13.06 11.12 -8.22
C LEU A 270 13.25 12.46 -7.50
N PRO A 271 13.94 13.43 -8.13
CA PRO A 271 14.01 14.78 -7.61
C PRO A 271 12.62 15.41 -7.59
N LYS A 272 12.26 16.08 -6.49
CA LYS A 272 11.04 16.88 -6.44
C LYS A 272 11.10 17.94 -7.55
N ALA A 273 10.02 18.09 -8.31
CA ALA A 273 9.87 19.22 -9.20
C ALA A 273 10.05 20.49 -8.36
N VAL A 274 11.10 21.26 -8.65
CA VAL A 274 11.25 22.59 -8.08
C VAL A 274 10.08 23.40 -8.65
N PRO A 275 9.22 24.03 -7.83
CA PRO A 275 8.25 24.98 -8.36
C PRO A 275 9.04 26.02 -9.16
N SER A 276 8.71 26.17 -10.44
CA SER A 276 9.32 27.18 -11.29
C SER A 276 9.10 28.53 -10.65
N ASP A 277 10.14 29.06 -10.02
CA ASP A 277 10.19 30.43 -9.52
C ASP A 277 10.45 31.32 -10.74
N ASP A 278 9.47 31.38 -11.64
CA ASP A 278 9.45 32.33 -12.75
C ASP A 278 8.86 33.66 -12.25
N THR A 279 9.78 34.42 -11.63
CA THR A 279 10.17 35.79 -11.99
C THR A 279 9.10 36.80 -12.44
N ASP A 280 9.02 37.93 -11.73
CA ASP A 280 9.58 39.24 -12.15
C ASP A 280 9.00 40.36 -11.24
N ARG A 281 9.75 41.23 -10.55
CA ARG A 281 10.74 42.21 -11.05
C ARG A 281 10.30 42.93 -12.32
N SER A 282 9.39 43.89 -12.15
CA SER A 282 9.55 45.29 -12.58
C SER A 282 8.49 46.17 -11.93
#